data_AF-A0A165YVB6-F1
#
_entry.id   AF-A0A165YVB6-F1
#
_cell.length_a   1.000
_cell.length_b   1.000
_cell.length_c   1.000
_cell.angle_alpha   90.00
_cell.angle_beta   90.00
_cell.angle_gamma   90.00
#
_symmetry.space_group_name_H-M   'P 1'
#
loop_
_entity.id
_entity.type
_entity.pdbx_description
1 polymer ?
#
loop_
_entity_poly.entity_id
_entity_poly.type
_entity_poly.pdbx_seq_one_letter_code
_entity_poly.pdbx_strand_id
1 'polypeptide(L)'
;MASQSQAMSRHPLYYLPSVTFAVEDVLFQVPRYKLEAHSKVFRDLFTLPVGEGLSAEGSGDDNPIKLESIKSADFEIFLGYLYPMSKLTPQGHEEWISVLKLSTMWDFVGIQRRALREVSATLESKTPLELIALANEYKVPRWLLDAYSALVKQREVLGQQEIDALGLETAFRLLQIREGTYRCAARASYGNGRNFSGLENTIVHVFYQQLKDAGFCGSEDEVPEEISLLDE
;
A
#
# COMPACT_ATOMS: atom_id res chain seq x y z
N MET A 1 -39.51 15.96 -47.96
CA MET A 1 -38.04 16.00 -48.08
C MET A 1 -37.49 15.18 -46.92
N ALA A 2 -36.97 13.98 -47.18
CA ALA A 2 -36.45 13.11 -46.13
C ALA A 2 -35.04 13.61 -45.75
N SER A 3 -34.90 14.12 -44.53
CA SER A 3 -33.59 14.44 -43.96
C SER A 3 -32.80 13.14 -43.83
N GLN A 4 -31.79 12.97 -44.69
CA GLN A 4 -30.82 11.90 -44.55
C GLN A 4 -30.09 12.10 -43.23
N SER A 5 -30.32 11.18 -42.29
CA SER A 5 -29.57 11.12 -41.04
C SER A 5 -28.17 10.62 -41.40
N GLN A 6 -27.22 11.54 -41.49
CA GLN A 6 -25.82 11.19 -41.74
C GLN A 6 -25.29 10.43 -40.53
N ALA A 7 -24.89 9.17 -40.72
CA ALA A 7 -24.32 8.35 -39.66
C ALA A 7 -22.99 8.97 -39.21
N MET A 8 -22.99 9.52 -38.00
CA MET A 8 -21.79 10.11 -37.41
C MET A 8 -20.78 9.01 -37.09
N SER A 9 -19.53 9.16 -37.52
CA SER A 9 -18.44 8.25 -37.17
C SER A 9 -17.83 8.61 -35.81
N ARG A 10 -17.48 7.59 -35.02
CA ARG A 10 -16.81 7.76 -33.73
C ARG A 10 -15.34 8.12 -33.95
N HIS A 11 -14.84 9.13 -33.23
CA HIS A 11 -13.43 9.50 -33.32
C HIS A 11 -12.54 8.43 -32.65
N PRO A 12 -11.51 7.91 -33.32
CA PRO A 12 -10.74 6.75 -32.83
C PRO A 12 -10.01 7.00 -31.51
N LEU A 13 -9.63 8.25 -31.21
CA LEU A 13 -8.88 8.61 -29.99
C LEU A 13 -9.72 9.24 -28.89
N TYR A 14 -10.89 9.80 -29.23
CA TYR A 14 -11.67 10.65 -28.30
C TYR A 14 -13.08 10.10 -28.05
N TYR A 15 -13.45 8.99 -28.69
CA TYR A 15 -14.62 8.20 -28.32
C TYR A 15 -14.19 7.08 -27.38
N LEU A 16 -13.97 7.43 -26.12
CA LEU A 16 -13.39 6.54 -25.12
C LEU A 16 -14.44 5.57 -24.55
N PRO A 17 -14.16 4.25 -24.51
CA PRO A 17 -14.98 3.31 -23.77
C PRO A 17 -14.99 3.65 -22.28
N SER A 18 -16.17 3.67 -21.67
CA SER A 18 -16.36 3.87 -20.24
C SER A 18 -16.72 2.56 -19.53
N VAL A 19 -16.57 2.58 -18.22
CA VAL A 19 -17.02 1.54 -17.30
C VAL A 19 -17.78 2.20 -16.15
N THR A 20 -18.84 1.55 -15.68
CA THR A 20 -19.67 2.03 -14.57
C THR A 20 -19.48 1.14 -13.35
N PHE A 21 -19.12 1.75 -12.22
CA PHE A 21 -18.98 1.11 -10.91
C PHE A 21 -20.13 1.54 -10.00
N ALA A 22 -20.59 0.63 -9.16
CA ALA A 22 -21.49 0.92 -8.06
C ALA A 22 -20.75 0.72 -6.74
N VAL A 23 -20.63 1.79 -5.95
CA VAL A 23 -19.98 1.79 -4.64
C VAL A 23 -20.96 2.38 -3.65
N GLU A 24 -21.37 1.59 -2.66
CA GLU A 24 -22.49 1.93 -1.78
C GLU A 24 -23.74 2.29 -2.60
N ASP A 25 -24.25 3.50 -2.47
CA ASP A 25 -25.42 4.04 -3.18
C ASP A 25 -25.05 5.00 -4.34
N VAL A 26 -23.78 5.05 -4.75
CA VAL A 26 -23.26 5.98 -5.76
C VAL A 26 -22.73 5.24 -6.99
N LEU A 27 -23.10 5.74 -8.17
CA LEU A 27 -22.57 5.28 -9.46
C LEU A 27 -21.41 6.17 -9.92
N PHE A 28 -20.32 5.53 -10.34
CA PHE A 28 -19.13 6.18 -10.87
C PHE A 28 -18.87 5.68 -12.28
N GLN A 29 -18.90 6.59 -13.26
CA GLN A 29 -18.57 6.26 -14.65
C GLN A 29 -17.25 6.90 -15.05
N VAL A 30 -16.29 6.07 -15.47
CA VAL A 30 -14.93 6.52 -15.83
C VAL A 30 -14.42 5.90 -17.13
N PRO A 31 -13.49 6.57 -17.85
CA PRO A 31 -12.88 5.99 -19.05
C PRO A 31 -11.98 4.78 -18.73
N ARG A 32 -12.10 3.68 -19.46
CA ARG A 32 -11.37 2.43 -19.16
C ARG A 32 -9.85 2.50 -19.33
N TYR A 33 -9.36 3.37 -20.22
CA TYR A 33 -7.98 3.31 -20.69
C TYR A 33 -6.92 3.44 -19.57
N LYS A 34 -7.15 4.25 -18.52
CA LYS A 34 -6.20 4.36 -17.40
C LYS A 34 -6.21 3.14 -16.49
N LEU A 35 -7.38 2.52 -16.27
CA LEU A 35 -7.49 1.28 -15.51
C LEU A 35 -6.71 0.16 -16.21
N GLU A 36 -6.90 0.00 -17.52
CA GLU A 36 -6.22 -1.01 -18.35
C GLU A 36 -4.70 -0.79 -18.45
N ALA A 37 -4.30 0.48 -18.53
CA ALA A 37 -2.88 0.86 -18.63
C ALA A 37 -2.12 0.59 -17.33
N HIS A 38 -2.74 0.84 -16.18
CA HIS A 38 -2.04 0.84 -14.89
C HIS A 38 -2.39 -0.32 -13.97
N SER A 39 -3.41 -1.12 -14.27
CA SER A 39 -3.78 -2.32 -13.51
C SER A 39 -3.93 -3.53 -14.41
N LYS A 40 -3.22 -4.61 -14.05
CA LYS A 40 -3.38 -5.91 -14.70
C LYS A 40 -4.75 -6.51 -14.40
N VAL A 41 -5.23 -6.36 -13.17
CA VAL A 41 -6.54 -6.86 -12.75
C VAL A 41 -7.65 -6.31 -13.66
N PHE A 42 -7.67 -4.99 -13.87
CA PHE A 42 -8.68 -4.38 -14.73
C PHE A 42 -8.50 -4.74 -16.21
N ARG A 43 -7.26 -4.80 -16.69
CA ARG A 43 -6.98 -5.26 -18.06
C ARG A 43 -7.53 -6.67 -18.29
N ASP A 44 -7.27 -7.59 -17.38
CA ASP A 44 -7.71 -8.98 -17.50
C ASP A 44 -9.24 -9.08 -17.37
N LEU A 45 -9.84 -8.40 -16.36
CA LEU A 45 -11.29 -8.32 -16.15
C LEU A 45 -12.03 -7.91 -17.42
N PHE A 46 -11.49 -6.92 -18.12
CA PHE A 46 -12.08 -6.35 -19.33
C PHE A 46 -11.89 -7.18 -20.60
N THR A 47 -11.08 -8.25 -20.54
CA THR A 47 -10.92 -9.22 -21.63
C THR A 47 -11.76 -10.48 -21.45
N LEU A 48 -12.44 -10.63 -20.31
CA LEU A 48 -13.25 -11.81 -20.04
C LEU A 48 -14.43 -11.93 -21.03
N PRO A 49 -14.72 -13.15 -21.51
CA PRO A 49 -15.83 -13.36 -22.43
C PRO A 49 -17.16 -13.11 -21.71
N VAL A 50 -18.05 -12.36 -22.35
CA VAL A 50 -19.42 -12.17 -21.89
C VAL A 50 -20.25 -13.37 -22.37
N GLY A 51 -20.98 -14.02 -21.47
CA GLY A 51 -21.88 -15.11 -21.83
C GLY A 51 -22.91 -14.68 -22.88
N GLU A 52 -23.31 -15.60 -23.77
CA GLU A 52 -24.28 -15.30 -24.84
C GLU A 52 -25.56 -14.67 -24.29
N GLY A 53 -25.95 -13.52 -24.84
CA GLY A 53 -27.16 -12.80 -24.45
C GLY A 53 -27.06 -11.94 -23.19
N LEU A 54 -25.90 -11.90 -22.52
CA LEU A 54 -25.65 -11.01 -21.39
C LEU A 54 -24.90 -9.75 -21.84
N SER A 55 -25.12 -8.65 -21.13
CA SER A 55 -24.28 -7.45 -21.26
C SER A 55 -23.07 -7.58 -20.34
N ALA A 56 -21.91 -7.07 -20.76
CA ALA A 56 -20.73 -7.04 -19.91
C ALA A 56 -21.03 -6.34 -18.59
N GLU A 57 -20.47 -6.83 -17.49
CA GLU A 57 -20.51 -6.10 -16.22
C GLU A 57 -19.81 -4.75 -16.37
N GLY A 58 -20.41 -3.69 -15.85
CA GLY A 58 -19.93 -2.31 -15.98
C GLY A 58 -20.33 -1.61 -17.28
N SER A 59 -21.15 -2.22 -18.13
CA SER A 59 -21.58 -1.65 -19.43
C SER A 59 -22.54 -0.46 -19.33
N GLY A 60 -23.16 -0.25 -18.16
CA GLY A 60 -24.05 0.87 -17.91
C GLY A 60 -24.67 0.81 -16.51
N ASP A 61 -25.55 1.76 -16.21
CA ASP A 61 -26.17 1.97 -14.90
C ASP A 61 -27.05 0.79 -14.44
N ASP A 62 -27.62 0.05 -15.40
CA ASP A 62 -28.45 -1.14 -15.12
C ASP A 62 -27.61 -2.39 -14.79
N ASN A 63 -26.32 -2.40 -15.14
CA ASN A 63 -25.40 -3.50 -14.89
C ASN A 63 -23.99 -3.00 -14.52
N PRO A 64 -23.83 -2.29 -13.39
CA PRO A 64 -22.54 -1.75 -12.96
C PRO A 64 -21.69 -2.83 -12.30
N ILE A 65 -20.37 -2.65 -12.27
CA ILE A 65 -19.47 -3.46 -11.44
C ILE A 65 -19.69 -3.06 -9.98
N LYS A 66 -20.18 -3.98 -9.15
CA LYS A 66 -20.48 -3.70 -7.74
C LYS A 66 -19.28 -3.94 -6.85
N LEU A 67 -18.94 -2.94 -6.02
CA LEU A 67 -17.82 -2.99 -5.08
C LEU A 67 -18.34 -3.01 -3.63
N GLU A 68 -18.60 -4.20 -3.09
CA GLU A 68 -19.34 -4.39 -1.82
C GLU A 68 -18.53 -4.14 -0.53
N SER A 69 -17.25 -3.79 -0.62
CA SER A 69 -16.37 -3.60 0.55
C SER A 69 -15.55 -2.31 0.50
N ILE A 70 -15.95 -1.37 -0.34
CA ILE A 70 -15.25 -0.10 -0.56
C ILE A 70 -16.23 1.03 -0.23
N LYS A 71 -15.74 2.04 0.49
CA LYS A 71 -16.51 3.26 0.75
C LYS A 71 -16.49 4.16 -0.47
N SER A 72 -17.60 4.82 -0.76
CA SER A 72 -17.72 5.79 -1.87
C SER A 72 -16.66 6.89 -1.79
N ALA A 73 -16.40 7.44 -0.60
CA ALA A 73 -15.38 8.47 -0.38
C ALA A 73 -13.95 8.01 -0.70
N ASP A 74 -13.59 6.78 -0.31
CA ASP A 74 -12.26 6.21 -0.60
C ASP A 74 -12.08 6.02 -2.11
N PHE A 75 -13.14 5.57 -2.78
CA PHE A 75 -13.14 5.41 -4.23
C PHE A 75 -13.07 6.73 -4.97
N GLU A 76 -13.78 7.77 -4.50
CA GLU A 76 -13.71 9.12 -5.06
C GLU A 76 -12.29 9.69 -4.99
N ILE A 77 -11.60 9.55 -3.84
CA ILE A 77 -10.21 9.99 -3.67
C ILE A 77 -9.28 9.26 -4.65
N PHE A 78 -9.42 7.94 -4.77
CA PHE A 78 -8.62 7.14 -5.71
C PHE A 78 -8.86 7.55 -7.16
N LEU A 79 -10.13 7.75 -7.55
CA LEU A 79 -10.48 8.22 -8.88
C LEU A 79 -10.02 9.65 -9.14
N GLY A 80 -10.04 10.54 -8.14
CA GLY A 80 -9.50 11.90 -8.25
C GLY A 80 -8.00 11.91 -8.54
N TYR A 81 -7.25 10.99 -7.93
CA TYR A 81 -5.84 10.78 -8.25
C TYR A 81 -5.64 10.19 -9.65
N LEU A 82 -6.41 9.15 -10.00
CA LEU A 82 -6.26 8.45 -11.29
C LEU A 82 -6.73 9.32 -12.47
N TYR A 83 -7.82 10.06 -12.29
CA TYR A 83 -8.43 10.96 -13.26
C TYR A 83 -8.52 12.36 -12.64
N PRO A 84 -7.47 13.19 -12.78
CA PRO A 84 -7.46 14.56 -12.26
C PRO A 84 -8.41 15.45 -13.07
N MET A 85 -9.71 15.26 -12.88
CA MET A 85 -10.80 16.04 -13.46
C MET A 85 -11.13 17.25 -12.58
N SER A 86 -10.77 17.19 -11.31
CA SER A 86 -10.93 18.26 -10.33
C SER A 86 -9.62 18.45 -9.54
N LYS A 87 -9.60 19.36 -8.57
CA LYS A 87 -8.48 19.54 -7.63
C LYS A 87 -8.50 18.51 -6.49
N LEU A 88 -9.31 17.44 -6.59
CA LEU A 88 -9.36 16.35 -5.61
C LEU A 88 -8.12 15.48 -5.79
N THR A 89 -6.99 15.96 -5.28
CA THR A 89 -5.78 15.16 -5.09
C THR A 89 -5.63 14.86 -3.61
N PRO A 90 -5.17 13.65 -3.23
CA PRO A 90 -4.94 13.32 -1.84
C PRO A 90 -3.96 14.32 -1.20
N GLN A 91 -4.37 14.96 -0.11
CA GLN A 91 -3.62 15.92 0.70
C GLN A 91 -3.26 15.33 2.07
N GLY A 92 -4.14 14.50 2.63
CA GLY A 92 -4.02 13.98 3.99
C GLY A 92 -3.44 12.56 4.08
N HIS A 93 -2.93 12.21 5.26
CA HIS A 93 -2.47 10.85 5.58
C HIS A 93 -3.56 9.80 5.33
N GLU A 94 -4.79 10.05 5.80
CA GLU A 94 -5.92 9.14 5.64
C GLU A 94 -6.31 8.96 4.16
N GLU A 95 -6.24 10.03 3.36
CA GLU A 95 -6.54 9.98 1.93
C GLU A 95 -5.49 9.16 1.17
N TRP A 96 -4.20 9.35 1.48
CA TRP A 96 -3.12 8.53 0.91
C TRP A 96 -3.20 7.07 1.34
N ILE A 97 -3.70 6.79 2.55
CA ILE A 97 -4.05 5.45 3.01
C ILE A 97 -5.13 4.84 2.12
N SER A 98 -6.20 5.58 1.79
CA SER A 98 -7.27 5.08 0.91
C SER A 98 -6.73 4.77 -0.49
N VAL A 99 -5.88 5.64 -1.04
CA VAL A 99 -5.20 5.37 -2.32
C VAL A 99 -4.30 4.13 -2.22
N LEU A 100 -3.55 3.96 -1.12
CA LEU A 100 -2.71 2.79 -0.91
C LEU A 100 -3.54 1.50 -0.87
N LYS A 101 -4.61 1.46 -0.09
CA LYS A 101 -5.51 0.29 0.03
C LYS A 101 -6.07 -0.13 -1.33
N LEU A 102 -6.64 0.81 -2.09
CA LEU A 102 -7.26 0.51 -3.39
C LEU A 102 -6.24 0.18 -4.48
N SER A 103 -5.10 0.87 -4.50
CA SER A 103 -4.03 0.56 -5.45
C SER A 103 -3.40 -0.82 -5.20
N THR A 104 -3.26 -1.24 -3.95
CA THR A 104 -2.83 -2.61 -3.63
C THR A 104 -3.89 -3.64 -4.02
N MET A 105 -5.17 -3.40 -3.70
CA MET A 105 -6.27 -4.33 -4.02
C MET A 105 -6.38 -4.63 -5.52
N TRP A 106 -6.15 -3.63 -6.36
CA TRP A 106 -6.29 -3.75 -7.82
C TRP A 106 -4.97 -3.78 -8.58
N ASP A 107 -3.86 -4.00 -7.89
CA ASP A 107 -2.54 -4.17 -8.51
C ASP A 107 -2.10 -2.97 -9.39
N PHE A 108 -2.34 -1.75 -8.88
CA PHE A 108 -1.80 -0.52 -9.47
C PHE A 108 -0.40 -0.22 -8.92
N VAL A 109 0.59 -1.02 -9.30
CA VAL A 109 1.95 -0.98 -8.75
C VAL A 109 2.56 0.44 -8.71
N GLY A 110 2.40 1.22 -9.78
CA GLY A 110 2.93 2.60 -9.83
C GLY A 110 2.23 3.55 -8.85
N ILE A 111 0.92 3.42 -8.70
CA ILE A 111 0.13 4.25 -7.77
C ILE A 111 0.38 3.82 -6.33
N GLN A 112 0.46 2.51 -6.10
CA GLN A 112 0.80 1.93 -4.80
C GLN A 112 2.15 2.44 -4.32
N ARG A 113 3.18 2.44 -5.17
CA ARG A 113 4.50 2.96 -4.82
C ARG A 113 4.43 4.44 -4.43
N ARG A 114 3.70 5.24 -5.19
CA ARG A 114 3.50 6.67 -4.86
C ARG A 114 2.79 6.84 -3.52
N ALA A 115 1.68 6.15 -3.31
CA ALA A 115 0.93 6.24 -2.07
C ALA A 115 1.76 5.79 -0.86
N LEU A 116 2.51 4.70 -1.01
CA LEU A 116 3.40 4.19 0.02
C LEU A 116 4.45 5.23 0.44
N ARG A 117 5.00 5.98 -0.52
CA ARG A 117 5.94 7.07 -0.27
C ARG A 117 5.30 8.20 0.55
N GLU A 118 4.14 8.67 0.12
CA GLU A 118 3.44 9.78 0.77
C GLU A 118 2.99 9.41 2.18
N VAL A 119 2.48 8.18 2.36
CA VAL A 119 2.17 7.65 3.70
C VAL A 119 3.46 7.60 4.53
N SER A 120 4.56 7.04 4.01
CA SER A 120 5.83 6.93 4.75
C SER A 120 6.38 8.29 5.19
N ALA A 121 6.30 9.33 4.35
CA ALA A 121 6.74 10.68 4.71
C ALA A 121 6.00 11.26 5.92
N THR A 122 4.74 10.88 6.12
CA THR A 122 3.96 11.32 7.29
C THR A 122 4.22 10.49 8.56
N LEU A 123 4.85 9.32 8.42
CA LEU A 123 5.14 8.40 9.54
C LEU A 123 6.35 8.81 10.39
N GLU A 124 7.17 9.77 9.95
CA GLU A 124 8.34 10.25 10.72
C GLU A 124 7.97 10.75 12.13
N SER A 125 6.72 11.17 12.32
CA SER A 125 6.18 11.64 13.60
C SER A 125 5.57 10.54 14.49
N LYS A 126 5.44 9.31 13.97
CA LYS A 126 4.75 8.20 14.67
C LYS A 126 5.68 7.47 15.63
N THR A 127 5.09 6.92 16.68
CA THR A 127 5.80 6.06 17.62
C THR A 127 6.10 4.69 16.97
N PRO A 128 7.14 3.96 17.43
CA PRO A 128 7.42 2.63 16.89
C PRO A 128 6.24 1.65 17.02
N LEU A 129 5.44 1.75 18.09
CA LEU A 129 4.25 0.91 18.27
C LEU A 129 3.17 1.19 17.21
N GLU A 130 2.90 2.46 16.94
CA GLU A 130 1.96 2.86 15.88
C GLU A 130 2.46 2.37 14.51
N LEU A 131 3.77 2.49 14.25
CA LEU A 131 4.36 2.02 13.00
C LEU A 131 4.23 0.50 12.85
N ILE A 132 4.38 -0.29 13.92
CA ILE A 132 4.15 -1.75 13.91
C ILE A 132 2.69 -2.07 13.58
N ALA A 133 1.74 -1.37 14.20
CA ALA A 133 0.32 -1.57 13.93
C ALA A 133 0.00 -1.31 12.44
N LEU A 134 0.51 -0.20 11.90
CA LEU A 134 0.35 0.16 10.50
C LEU A 134 1.06 -0.84 9.57
N ALA A 135 2.28 -1.26 9.87
CA ALA A 135 3.01 -2.26 9.07
C ALA A 135 2.22 -3.56 8.92
N ASN A 136 1.58 -4.01 10.00
CA ASN A 136 0.75 -5.20 10.02
C ASN A 136 -0.60 -5.03 9.32
N GLU A 137 -1.22 -3.85 9.44
CA GLU A 137 -2.48 -3.50 8.77
C GLU A 137 -2.29 -3.42 7.25
N TYR A 138 -1.28 -2.68 6.81
CA TYR A 138 -1.02 -2.40 5.38
C TYR A 138 -0.14 -3.45 4.70
N LYS A 139 0.32 -4.46 5.44
CA LYS A 139 1.23 -5.50 4.94
C LYS A 139 2.47 -4.89 4.29
N VAL A 140 3.14 -4.02 5.04
CA VAL A 140 4.38 -3.34 4.64
C VAL A 140 5.53 -3.81 5.54
N PRO A 141 6.31 -4.84 5.14
CA PRO A 141 7.38 -5.40 5.97
C PRO A 141 8.47 -4.39 6.30
N ARG A 142 8.73 -3.44 5.40
CA ARG A 142 9.74 -2.40 5.62
C ARG A 142 9.42 -1.53 6.84
N TRP A 143 8.16 -1.13 7.00
CA TRP A 143 7.72 -0.38 8.19
C TRP A 143 7.91 -1.18 9.48
N LEU A 144 7.66 -2.49 9.44
CA LEU A 144 7.85 -3.37 10.60
C LEU A 144 9.34 -3.45 10.98
N LEU A 145 10.21 -3.63 9.99
CA LEU A 145 11.66 -3.65 10.17
C LEU A 145 12.18 -2.31 10.73
N ASP A 146 11.71 -1.19 10.18
CA ASP A 146 12.11 0.16 10.63
C ASP A 146 11.67 0.39 12.09
N ALA A 147 10.46 -0.04 12.46
CA ALA A 147 9.97 0.07 13.82
C ALA A 147 10.79 -0.79 14.82
N TYR A 148 11.08 -2.05 14.47
CA TYR A 148 11.93 -2.91 15.30
C TYR A 148 13.35 -2.35 15.43
N SER A 149 13.90 -1.81 14.34
CA SER A 149 15.19 -1.13 14.37
C SER A 149 15.18 0.09 15.29
N ALA A 150 14.11 0.88 15.27
CA ALA A 150 13.92 2.03 16.15
C ALA A 150 13.85 1.59 17.63
N LEU A 151 13.07 0.56 17.96
CA LEU A 151 12.96 0.01 19.32
C LEU A 151 14.30 -0.52 19.84
N VAL A 152 15.09 -1.19 18.99
CA VAL A 152 16.43 -1.65 19.37
C VAL A 152 17.36 -0.47 19.62
N LYS A 153 17.30 0.58 18.80
CA LYS A 153 18.15 1.78 18.92
C LYS A 153 17.76 2.70 20.09
N GLN A 154 16.50 2.63 20.55
CA GLN A 154 15.97 3.43 21.66
C GLN A 154 16.86 3.31 22.91
N ARG A 155 17.07 4.44 23.61
CA ARG A 155 17.87 4.51 24.84
C ARG A 155 17.06 4.18 26.08
N GLU A 156 15.82 4.63 26.12
CA GLU A 156 14.86 4.31 27.18
C GLU A 156 14.56 2.81 27.22
N VAL A 157 14.23 2.28 28.39
CA VAL A 157 13.78 0.88 28.54
C VAL A 157 12.34 0.78 28.03
N LEU A 158 11.96 -0.40 27.52
CA LEU A 158 10.57 -0.63 27.12
C LEU A 158 9.65 -0.50 28.34
N GLY A 159 8.64 0.36 28.23
CA GLY A 159 7.59 0.50 29.22
C GLY A 159 6.64 -0.70 29.22
N GLN A 160 5.88 -0.87 30.30
CA GLN A 160 4.91 -1.97 30.42
C GLN A 160 3.89 -1.96 29.27
N GLN A 161 3.39 -0.78 28.88
CA GLN A 161 2.45 -0.64 27.76
C GLN A 161 3.04 -1.09 26.42
N GLU A 162 4.33 -0.85 26.18
CA GLU A 162 5.02 -1.32 24.97
C GLU A 162 5.16 -2.83 24.99
N ILE A 163 5.53 -3.41 26.14
CA ILE A 163 5.66 -4.86 26.30
C ILE A 163 4.30 -5.55 26.08
N ASP A 164 3.23 -4.99 26.64
CA ASP A 164 1.88 -5.53 26.49
C ASP A 164 1.40 -5.46 25.03
N ALA A 165 1.71 -4.37 24.32
CA ALA A 165 1.35 -4.19 22.91
C ALA A 165 2.15 -5.10 21.96
N LEU A 166 3.45 -5.31 22.22
CA LEU A 166 4.33 -6.17 21.42
C LEU A 166 4.10 -7.66 21.68
N GLY A 167 3.65 -7.99 22.89
CA GLY A 167 3.70 -9.33 23.45
C GLY A 167 5.07 -9.68 24.03
N LEU A 168 5.07 -10.51 25.06
CA LEU A 168 6.27 -10.89 25.82
C LEU A 168 7.38 -11.48 24.94
N GLU A 169 7.01 -12.34 23.98
CA GLU A 169 7.99 -13.01 23.11
C GLU A 169 8.71 -12.01 22.19
N THR A 170 7.96 -11.11 21.53
CA THR A 170 8.53 -10.08 20.66
C THR A 170 9.41 -9.13 21.46
N ALA A 171 8.92 -8.66 22.61
CA ALA A 171 9.67 -7.78 23.50
C ALA A 171 10.98 -8.42 23.98
N PHE A 172 10.93 -9.69 24.40
CA PHE A 172 12.10 -10.44 24.85
C PHE A 172 13.16 -10.56 23.74
N ARG A 173 12.76 -10.95 22.53
CA ARG A 173 13.67 -11.05 21.37
C ARG A 173 14.29 -9.70 21.01
N LEU A 174 13.49 -8.62 21.01
CA LEU A 174 14.01 -7.26 20.77
C LEU A 174 15.06 -6.88 21.82
N LEU A 175 14.80 -7.18 23.10
CA LEU A 175 15.76 -6.94 24.18
C LEU A 175 17.04 -7.79 24.05
N GLN A 176 16.95 -9.03 23.56
CA GLN A 176 18.14 -9.85 23.28
C GLN A 176 19.00 -9.25 22.17
N ILE A 177 18.38 -8.81 21.06
CA ILE A 177 19.10 -8.10 19.98
C ILE A 177 19.73 -6.83 20.54
N ARG A 178 18.95 -6.06 21.31
CA ARG A 178 19.38 -4.84 21.99
C ARG A 178 20.63 -5.06 22.84
N GLU A 179 20.63 -6.06 23.69
CA GLU A 179 21.78 -6.46 24.53
C GLU A 179 22.99 -6.86 23.67
N GLY A 180 22.76 -7.60 22.57
CA GLY A 180 23.79 -7.96 21.60
C GLY A 180 24.55 -6.74 21.05
N THR A 181 23.85 -5.63 20.77
CA THR A 181 24.48 -4.39 20.30
C THR A 181 25.50 -3.80 21.28
N TYR A 182 25.32 -4.00 22.59
CA TYR A 182 26.27 -3.54 23.61
C TYR A 182 27.48 -4.48 23.71
N ARG A 183 27.25 -5.80 23.63
CA ARG A 183 28.31 -6.83 23.73
C ARG A 183 29.26 -6.82 22.54
N CYS A 184 28.75 -6.58 21.33
CA CYS A 184 29.57 -6.49 20.13
C CYS A 184 30.47 -5.25 20.14
N ALA A 185 30.03 -4.16 20.78
CA ALA A 185 30.85 -2.97 20.95
C ALA A 185 31.96 -3.14 21.98
N ALA A 186 31.71 -3.85 23.10
CA ALA A 186 32.72 -4.11 24.13
C ALA A 186 33.93 -4.93 23.61
N ARG A 187 33.80 -5.64 22.48
CA ARG A 187 34.87 -6.41 21.83
C ARG A 187 35.71 -5.58 20.84
N ALA A 188 35.18 -4.45 20.36
CA ALA A 188 35.89 -3.52 19.50
C ALA A 188 36.51 -2.43 20.39
N SER A 189 37.84 -2.41 20.52
CA SER A 189 38.59 -1.66 21.56
C SER A 189 38.49 -0.12 21.59
N TYR A 190 37.40 0.51 21.13
CA TYR A 190 37.19 1.95 21.27
C TYR A 190 35.74 2.30 21.62
N GLY A 191 35.50 2.57 22.90
CA GLY A 191 34.38 3.39 23.37
C GLY A 191 33.15 2.65 23.89
N ASN A 192 32.43 3.33 24.79
CA ASN A 192 31.19 2.91 25.44
C ASN A 192 29.97 3.03 24.49
N GLY A 193 30.15 2.60 23.23
CA GLY A 193 29.18 2.73 22.15
C GLY A 193 28.31 1.49 21.96
N ARG A 194 27.24 1.60 21.18
CA ARG A 194 26.45 0.44 20.69
C ARG A 194 26.87 0.16 19.25
N ASN A 195 26.99 -1.10 18.89
CA ASN A 195 27.27 -1.52 17.51
C ASN A 195 25.98 -2.01 16.83
N PHE A 196 25.62 -1.39 15.70
CA PHE A 196 24.43 -1.73 14.91
C PHE A 196 24.77 -2.36 13.55
N SER A 197 26.03 -2.75 13.30
CA SER A 197 26.42 -3.41 12.05
C SER A 197 25.62 -4.71 11.85
N GLY A 198 24.91 -4.83 10.73
CA GLY A 198 24.09 -6.01 10.44
C GLY A 198 22.82 -6.13 11.30
N LEU A 199 22.39 -5.03 11.95
CA LEU A 199 21.19 -5.01 12.78
C LEU A 199 19.96 -5.45 11.97
N GLU A 200 19.73 -4.87 10.79
CA GLU A 200 18.56 -5.21 9.97
C GLU A 200 18.54 -6.69 9.60
N ASN A 201 19.68 -7.26 9.16
CA ASN A 201 19.80 -8.71 8.91
C ASN A 201 19.46 -9.55 10.14
N THR A 202 19.93 -9.12 11.33
CA THR A 202 19.63 -9.83 12.59
C THR A 202 18.14 -9.78 12.91
N ILE A 203 17.51 -8.62 12.72
CA ILE A 203 16.06 -8.45 12.93
C ILE A 203 15.29 -9.31 11.93
N VAL A 204 15.66 -9.29 10.64
CA VAL A 204 15.04 -10.12 9.62
C VAL A 204 15.10 -11.59 10.00
N HIS A 205 16.28 -12.09 10.37
CA HIS A 205 16.44 -13.49 10.76
C HIS A 205 15.61 -13.86 11.99
N VAL A 206 15.64 -13.04 13.05
CA VAL A 206 14.94 -13.32 14.32
C VAL A 206 13.41 -13.19 14.20
N PHE A 207 12.94 -12.29 13.33
CA PHE A 207 11.53 -11.96 13.14
C PHE A 207 10.99 -12.35 11.77
N TYR A 208 11.63 -13.28 11.08
CA TYR A 208 11.28 -13.65 9.70
C TYR A 208 9.80 -14.02 9.55
N GLN A 209 9.25 -14.81 10.49
CA GLN A 209 7.83 -15.18 10.45
C GLN A 209 6.91 -13.96 10.58
N GLN A 210 7.23 -13.01 11.47
CA GLN A 210 6.42 -11.80 11.62
C GLN A 210 6.52 -10.90 10.38
N LEU A 211 7.69 -10.85 9.74
CA LEU A 211 7.87 -10.15 8.46
C LEU A 211 7.08 -10.83 7.34
N LYS A 212 7.05 -12.16 7.28
CA LYS A 212 6.20 -12.91 6.33
C LYS A 212 4.73 -12.63 6.55
N ASP A 213 4.27 -12.61 7.80
CA ASP A 213 2.89 -12.28 8.15
C ASP A 213 2.54 -10.83 7.79
N ALA A 214 3.54 -9.94 7.77
CA ALA A 214 3.45 -8.57 7.27
C ALA A 214 3.62 -8.47 5.74
N GLY A 215 3.69 -9.57 4.99
CA GLY A 215 3.73 -9.57 3.52
C GLY A 215 5.11 -9.71 2.89
N PHE A 216 6.15 -10.07 3.66
CA PHE A 216 7.50 -10.24 3.10
C PHE A 216 7.61 -11.52 2.28
N CYS A 217 8.03 -11.38 1.03
CA CYS A 217 8.20 -12.48 0.08
C CYS A 217 9.66 -12.92 -0.13
N GLY A 218 10.63 -12.21 0.45
CA GLY A 218 12.05 -12.52 0.34
C GLY A 218 12.52 -13.69 1.21
N SER A 219 13.81 -14.02 1.07
CA SER A 219 14.49 -15.04 1.88
C SER A 219 14.89 -14.52 3.27
N GLU A 220 15.26 -15.42 4.19
CA GLU A 220 15.72 -15.04 5.55
C GLU A 220 17.01 -14.19 5.56
N ASP A 221 17.73 -14.19 4.45
CA ASP A 221 18.99 -13.45 4.26
C ASP A 221 18.79 -12.13 3.49
N GLU A 222 17.56 -11.82 3.07
CA GLU A 222 17.21 -10.62 2.32
C GLU A 222 16.56 -9.57 3.21
N VAL A 223 17.00 -8.32 3.07
CA VAL A 223 16.40 -7.19 3.78
C VAL A 223 15.28 -6.60 2.91
N PRO A 224 14.07 -6.37 3.46
CA PRO A 224 13.04 -5.57 2.79
C PRO A 224 13.61 -4.26 2.24
N GLU A 225 13.43 -4.03 0.94
CA GLU A 225 13.91 -2.84 0.25
C GLU A 225 13.39 -1.57 0.91
N GLU A 226 14.24 -0.55 0.97
CA GLU A 226 13.81 0.79 1.36
C GLU A 226 12.70 1.27 0.40
N ILE A 227 11.74 2.00 0.94
CA ILE A 227 10.72 2.65 0.14
C ILE A 227 11.42 3.80 -0.59
N SER A 228 11.96 3.52 -1.78
CA SER A 228 12.75 4.46 -2.58
C SER A 228 12.00 5.80 -2.73
N LEU A 229 12.62 6.86 -2.21
CA LEU A 229 12.14 8.23 -2.34
C LEU A 229 12.51 8.86 -3.71
N LEU A 230 13.27 8.15 -4.57
CA LEU A 230 14.05 8.76 -5.65
C LEU A 230 13.72 8.33 -7.09
N ASP A 231 12.66 7.58 -7.33
CA ASP A 231 12.24 7.31 -8.71
C ASP A 231 11.01 8.15 -9.10
N GLU A 232 11.25 9.10 -10.02
CA GLU A 232 10.30 9.95 -10.74
C GLU A 232 9.57 9.19 -11.87
#